data_AF-A0A3B9FS39-F1
#
_entry.id   AF-A0A3B9FS39-F1
#
_cell.length_a   1.000
_cell.length_b   1.000
_cell.length_c   1.000
_cell.angle_alpha   90.00
_cell.angle_beta   90.00
_cell.angle_gamma   90.00
#
_symmetry.space_group_name_H-M   'P 1'
#
loop_
_entity.id
_entity.type
_entity.pdbx_description
1 polymer ?
#
loop_
_entity_poly.entity_id
_entity_poly.type
_entity_poly.pdbx_seq_one_letter_code
_entity_poly.pdbx_strand_id
1 'polypeptide(L)' 'DVVYLHTGPFHDTELIVELRDMTGQLVARSTYEGILENQTLSFPLPALARSQYVLSGLVDGHVFSKQIQVW' A
#
# COMPACT_ATOMS: atom_id res chain seq x y z
N ASP A 1 -6.84 3.04 -11.60
CA ASP A 1 -6.44 4.08 -10.63
C ASP A 1 -5.13 3.70 -9.95
N VAL A 2 -4.42 4.67 -9.35
CA VAL A 2 -3.12 4.45 -8.69
C VAL A 2 -3.11 5.20 -7.36
N VAL A 3 -2.55 4.58 -6.33
CA VAL A 3 -2.17 5.25 -5.08
C VAL A 3 -0.67 5.50 -5.10
N TYR A 4 -0.26 6.70 -4.71
CA TYR A 4 1.16 7.02 -4.53
C TYR A 4 1.55 6.84 -3.06
N LEU A 5 2.63 6.10 -2.84
CA LEU A 5 3.23 5.85 -1.53
C LEU A 5 4.50 6.68 -1.43
N HIS A 6 4.62 7.49 -0.39
CA HIS A 6 5.84 8.21 -0.07
C HIS A 6 6.58 7.45 1.03
N THR A 7 7.77 6.98 0.72
CA THR A 7 8.60 6.23 1.66
C THR A 7 9.48 7.17 2.47
N GLY A 8 9.72 6.80 3.73
CA GLY A 8 10.63 7.51 4.62
C GLY A 8 12.10 7.13 4.38
N PRO A 9 13.00 7.37 5.35
CA PRO A 9 14.42 7.05 5.24
C PRO A 9 14.69 5.54 5.46
N PHE A 10 14.01 4.69 4.69
CA PHE A 10 14.21 3.25 4.75
C PHE A 10 15.31 2.83 3.77
N HIS A 11 16.40 2.30 4.31
CA HIS A 11 17.55 1.85 3.53
C HIS A 11 17.51 0.34 3.38
N ASP A 12 17.62 -0.15 2.14
CA ASP A 12 17.64 -1.58 1.78
C ASP A 12 16.59 -2.44 2.53
N THR A 13 15.32 -2.29 2.16
CA THR A 13 14.20 -2.97 2.83
C THR A 13 13.21 -3.54 1.83
N GLU A 14 12.41 -4.50 2.31
CA GLU A 14 11.16 -4.89 1.68
C GLU A 14 10.02 -4.00 2.20
N LEU A 15 9.20 -3.46 1.30
CA LEU A 15 7.91 -2.84 1.60
C LEU A 15 6.81 -3.69 0.98
N ILE A 16 5.95 -4.25 1.83
CA ILE A 16 4.75 -4.97 1.40
C ILE A 16 3.57 -4.03 1.56
N VAL A 17 2.78 -3.85 0.50
CA VAL A 17 1.54 -3.06 0.53
C VAL A 17 0.38 -3.95 0.15
N GLU A 18 -0.67 -3.92 0.97
CA GLU A 18 -1.89 -4.70 0.82
C GLU A 18 -3.10 -3.76 0.83
N LEU A 19 -4.04 -4.01 -0.07
CA LEU A 19 -5.36 -3.39 -0.07
C LEU A 19 -6.38 -4.45 0.30
N ARG A 20 -7.17 -4.19 1.33
CA ARG A 20 -8.25 -5.06 1.81
C ARG A 20 -9.58 -4.34 1.74
N ASP A 21 -10.67 -5.08 1.54
CA ASP A 21 -12.01 -4.53 1.71
C ASP A 21 -12.38 -4.42 3.21
N MET A 22 -13.58 -3.89 3.50
CA MET A 22 -14.06 -3.75 4.88
C MET A 22 -14.35 -5.08 5.59
N THR A 23 -14.38 -6.20 4.88
CA THR A 23 -14.50 -7.55 5.45
C THR A 23 -13.14 -8.16 5.80
N GLY A 24 -12.05 -7.49 5.41
CA GLY A 24 -10.67 -7.96 5.55
C GLY A 24 -10.18 -8.82 4.37
N GLN A 25 -11.00 -9.00 3.32
CA GLN A 25 -10.62 -9.73 2.13
C GLN A 25 -9.52 -8.99 1.39
N LEU A 26 -8.44 -9.69 1.03
CA LEU A 26 -7.36 -9.13 0.22
C LEU A 26 -7.85 -8.88 -1.22
N VAL A 27 -7.68 -7.64 -1.68
CA VAL A 27 -8.10 -7.17 -3.01
C VAL A 27 -6.90 -6.98 -3.93
N ALA A 28 -5.81 -6.40 -3.40
CA ALA A 28 -4.57 -6.21 -4.13
C ALA A 28 -3.37 -6.27 -3.20
N ARG A 29 -2.21 -6.68 -3.72
CA ARG A 29 -0.94 -6.69 -3.01
C ARG A 29 0.20 -6.32 -3.95
N SER A 30 1.20 -5.63 -3.43
CA SER A 30 2.46 -5.37 -4.12
C SER A 30 3.61 -5.43 -3.13
N THR A 31 4.74 -5.92 -3.59
CA THR A 31 5.99 -5.96 -2.84
C THR A 31 7.01 -5.10 -3.58
N TYR A 32 7.70 -4.22 -2.85
CA TYR A 32 8.77 -3.38 -3.35
C TYR A 32 10.04 -3.72 -2.58
N GLU A 33 11.14 -3.93 -3.28
CA GLU A 33 12.42 -4.36 -2.69
C GLU A 33 13.55 -3.40 -3.08
N GLY A 34 14.54 -3.25 -2.19
CA GLY A 34 15.77 -2.50 -2.42
C GLY A 34 15.84 -1.17 -1.66
N ILE A 35 16.61 -0.22 -2.18
CA ILE A 35 16.76 1.10 -1.56
C ILE A 35 15.48 1.90 -1.81
N LEU A 36 14.59 1.98 -0.82
CA LEU A 36 13.32 2.71 -0.91
C LEU A 36 13.39 4.11 -0.28
N GLU A 37 14.58 4.65 -0.03
CA GLU A 37 14.74 5.92 0.68
C GLU A 37 14.17 7.12 -0.11
N ASN A 38 13.23 7.85 0.50
CA ASN A 38 12.64 9.09 -0.03
C ASN A 38 12.08 8.96 -1.46
N GLN A 39 11.49 7.81 -1.79
CA GLN A 39 10.92 7.52 -3.09
C GLN A 39 9.41 7.75 -3.14
N THR A 40 8.89 7.89 -4.35
CA THR A 40 7.46 7.82 -4.63
C THR A 40 7.19 6.54 -5.41
N LEU A 41 6.44 5.61 -4.80
CA LEU A 41 6.09 4.33 -5.41
C LEU A 41 4.63 4.37 -5.88
N SER A 42 4.36 3.76 -7.03
CA SER A 42 3.01 3.60 -7.55
C SER A 42 2.43 2.24 -7.14
N PHE A 43 1.33 2.27 -6.39
CA PHE A 43 0.52 1.10 -6.06
C PHE A 43 -0.69 1.03 -7.00
N PRO A 44 -0.72 0.11 -7.96
CA PRO A 44 -1.82 0.00 -8.91
C PRO A 44 -3.08 -0.52 -8.21
N LEU A 45 -4.19 0.20 -8.34
CA LEU A 45 -5.49 -0.27 -7.87
C LEU A 45 -6.18 -1.06 -9.00
N PRO A 46 -6.71 -2.26 -8.72
CA PRO A 46 -7.57 -2.97 -9.67
C PRO A 46 -8.88 -2.19 -9.89
N ALA A 47 -9.77 -2.69 -10.74
CA ALA A 47 -11.11 -2.14 -10.84
C ALA A 47 -11.84 -2.36 -9.51
N LEU A 48 -11.99 -1.29 -8.73
CA LEU A 48 -12.62 -1.31 -7.41
C LEU A 48 -14.10 -0.97 -7.52
N ALA A 49 -14.92 -1.65 -6.72
CA ALA A 49 -16.30 -1.24 -6.51
C ALA A 49 -16.35 0.06 -5.70
N ARG A 50 -17.45 0.80 -5.80
CA ARG A 50 -17.70 1.97 -4.96
C ARG A 50 -17.91 1.52 -3.52
N SER A 51 -16.86 1.64 -2.71
CA SER A 51 -16.83 1.16 -1.34
C SER A 51 -15.67 1.78 -0.56
N GLN A 52 -15.54 1.38 0.70
CA GLN A 52 -14.38 1.64 1.54
C GLN A 52 -13.41 0.46 1.45
N TYR A 53 -12.12 0.80 1.52
CA TYR A 53 -11.01 -0.14 1.54
C TYR A 53 -9.99 0.31 2.58
N VAL A 54 -9.20 -0.64 3.06
CA VAL A 54 -8.06 -0.39 3.95
C VAL A 54 -6.79 -0.70 3.18
N LEU A 55 -5.95 0.31 2.98
CA LEU A 55 -4.60 0.14 2.49
C LEU A 55 -3.67 0.03 3.70
N SER A 56 -2.92 -1.05 3.79
CA SER A 56 -1.92 -1.27 4.82
C SER A 56 -0.56 -1.54 4.19
N GLY A 57 0.51 -1.16 4.87
CA GLY A 57 1.84 -1.61 4.49
C GLY A 57 2.71 -1.96 5.68
N LEU A 58 3.71 -2.80 5.40
CA LEU A 58 4.72 -3.27 6.33
C LEU A 58 6.09 -3.01 5.71
N VAL A 59 6.95 -2.30 6.44
CA VAL A 59 8.33 -2.01 6.04
C VAL A 59 9.21 -1.98 7.29
N ASP A 60 10.30 -2.75 7.29
CA ASP A 60 11.24 -2.82 8.43
C ASP A 60 10.55 -2.94 9.81
N GLY A 61 9.55 -3.84 9.92
CA GLY A 61 8.75 -4.05 11.13
C GLY A 61 7.73 -2.94 11.46
N HIS A 62 7.72 -1.83 10.73
CA HIS A 62 6.78 -0.74 10.88
C HIS A 62 5.53 -0.99 10.04
N VAL A 63 4.37 -0.96 10.69
CA VAL A 63 3.06 -1.08 10.04
C VAL A 63 2.42 0.29 9.92
N PHE A 64 1.88 0.59 8.74
CA PHE A 64 0.98 1.73 8.53
C PHE A 64 -0.34 1.26 7.94
N SER A 65 -1.40 2.04 8.16
CA SER A 65 -2.70 1.81 7.55
C SER A 65 -3.41 3.12 7.22
N LYS A 66 -4.20 3.11 6.15
CA LYS A 66 -5.02 4.23 5.71
C LYS A 66 -6.30 3.74 5.07
N GLN A 67 -7.42 4.34 5.44
CA GLN A 67 -8.71 4.08 4.81
C GLN A 67 -8.82 4.87 3.50
N ILE A 68 -9.29 4.21 2.45
CA ILE A 68 -9.53 4.77 1.11
C ILE A 68 -11.01 4.62 0.80
N GLN A 69 -11.61 5.66 0.24
CA GLN A 69 -13.01 5.65 -0.20
C GLN A 69 -13.04 5.84 -1.73
N VAL A 70 -13.74 4.94 -2.41
CA VAL A 70 -13.98 4.98 -3.85
C VAL A 70 -15.44 5.37 -4.10
N TRP A 71 -15.69 6.30 -5.03
CA TRP A 71 -17.00 6.95 -5.25
C TRP A 71 -17.58 6.75 -6.64
#